data_AF-A0A4R0H4E5-F1
#
_entry.id   AF-A0A4R0H4E5-F1
#
_cell.length_a   1.000
_cell.length_b   1.000
_cell.length_c   1.000
_cell.angle_alpha   90.00
_cell.angle_beta   90.00
_cell.angle_gamma   90.00
#
_symmetry.space_group_name_H-M   'P 1'
#
loop_
_entity.id
_entity.type
_entity.pdbx_description
1 polymer ?
#
loop_
_entity_poly.entity_id
_entity_poly.type
_entity_poly.pdbx_seq_one_letter_code
_entity_poly.pdbx_strand_id
1 'polypeptide(L)'
;MRYYVSLMNYASKTGDVAPMMSVTATICKQCKAYANYVAKVNAANGGLTGEYFERVNDVPDLFRGEGGRVGGYALVTIGAYTSKDTPSAKPVTSTAQKYKREFTLIDQQGSWTMAAMSLVAQ
;
A
#
# COMPACT_ATOMS: atom_id res chain seq x y z
N MET A 1 8.27 1.35 -7.56
CA MET A 1 7.76 0.39 -6.53
C MET A 1 8.09 0.82 -5.10
N ARG A 2 9.38 0.85 -4.69
CA ARG A 2 9.77 1.20 -3.30
C ARG A 2 9.16 2.52 -2.82
N TYR A 3 9.17 3.56 -3.66
CA TYR A 3 8.53 4.85 -3.38
C TYR A 3 7.05 4.73 -3.01
N TYR A 4 6.24 4.02 -3.81
CA TYR A 4 4.81 3.84 -3.53
C TYR A 4 4.56 3.05 -2.25
N VAL A 5 5.37 2.02 -1.97
CA VAL A 5 5.31 1.28 -0.70
C VAL A 5 5.66 2.21 0.48
N SER A 6 6.64 3.10 0.34
CA SER A 6 6.96 4.08 1.37
C SER A 6 5.81 5.04 1.64
N LEU A 7 5.09 5.51 0.61
CA LEU A 7 3.89 6.33 0.77
C LEU A 7 2.76 5.57 1.50
N MET A 8 2.56 4.29 1.16
CA MET A 8 1.59 3.43 1.85
C MET A 8 1.95 3.22 3.32
N ASN A 9 3.23 2.94 3.63
CA ASN A 9 3.71 2.80 5.01
C ASN A 9 3.59 4.12 5.79
N TYR A 10 3.88 5.26 5.16
CA TYR A 10 3.65 6.57 5.75
C TYR A 10 2.17 6.75 6.10
N ALA A 11 1.25 6.51 5.17
CA ALA A 11 -0.18 6.63 5.42
C ALA A 11 -0.67 5.69 6.55
N SER A 12 -0.18 4.44 6.61
CA SER A 12 -0.49 3.52 7.72
C SER A 12 0.07 3.98 9.06
N LYS A 13 1.18 4.72 9.07
CA LYS A 13 1.77 5.26 10.29
C LYS A 13 0.99 6.48 10.79
N THR A 14 0.71 7.41 9.89
CA THR A 14 0.26 8.77 10.25
C THR A 14 -1.25 8.98 10.08
N GLY A 15 -1.91 8.16 9.26
CA GLY A 15 -3.27 8.41 8.77
C GLY A 15 -3.34 9.45 7.64
N ASP A 16 -2.22 10.11 7.31
CA ASP A 16 -2.15 11.09 6.24
C ASP A 16 -2.01 10.40 4.87
N VAL A 17 -3.12 10.38 4.13
CA VAL A 17 -3.24 9.77 2.81
C VAL A 17 -2.88 10.72 1.68
N ALA A 18 -2.75 12.02 1.94
CA ALA A 18 -2.62 13.01 0.86
C ALA A 18 -1.39 12.77 -0.03
N PRO A 19 -0.19 12.42 0.51
CA PRO A 19 0.97 12.10 -0.32
C PRO A 19 0.79 10.86 -1.21
N MET A 20 0.07 9.84 -0.73
CA MET A 20 -0.22 8.66 -1.54
C MET A 20 -1.26 9.00 -2.63
N MET A 21 -2.28 9.77 -2.27
CA MET A 21 -3.37 10.11 -3.18
C MET A 21 -2.95 11.11 -4.26
N SER A 22 -1.95 11.96 -4.01
CA SER A 22 -1.42 12.88 -5.04
C SER A 22 -0.71 12.15 -6.19
N VAL A 23 -0.25 10.92 -5.97
CA VAL A 23 0.35 10.05 -6.99
C VAL A 23 -0.57 8.87 -7.36
N THR A 24 -1.88 9.04 -7.15
CA THR A 24 -2.91 8.03 -7.45
C THR A 24 -3.88 8.55 -8.50
N ALA A 25 -4.13 7.75 -9.54
CA ALA A 25 -5.07 8.08 -10.58
C ALA A 25 -6.49 7.81 -10.07
N THR A 26 -7.46 8.59 -10.54
CA THR A 26 -8.88 8.45 -10.15
C THR A 26 -9.45 7.05 -10.42
N ILE A 27 -8.88 6.33 -11.39
CA ILE A 27 -9.26 4.96 -11.75
C ILE A 27 -8.79 3.90 -10.75
N CYS A 28 -7.84 4.20 -9.85
CA CYS A 28 -7.31 3.23 -8.90
C CYS A 28 -8.26 3.00 -7.72
N LYS A 29 -9.26 2.14 -7.91
CA LYS A 29 -10.26 1.81 -6.88
C LYS A 29 -9.62 1.26 -5.60
N GLN A 30 -8.62 0.39 -5.72
CA GLN A 30 -7.94 -0.20 -4.56
C GLN A 30 -7.07 0.81 -3.82
N CYS A 31 -6.46 1.77 -4.52
CA CYS A 31 -5.75 2.87 -3.87
C CYS A 31 -6.70 3.70 -2.99
N LYS A 32 -7.89 4.02 -3.52
CA LYS A 32 -8.94 4.73 -2.76
C LYS A 32 -9.46 3.89 -1.58
N ALA A 33 -9.67 2.59 -1.77
CA ALA A 33 -10.11 1.71 -0.69
C ALA A 33 -9.07 1.65 0.45
N TYR A 34 -7.79 1.52 0.11
CA TYR A 34 -6.70 1.58 1.07
C TYR A 34 -6.63 2.93 1.79
N ALA A 35 -6.69 4.05 1.06
CA ALA A 35 -6.70 5.39 1.66
C ALA A 35 -7.87 5.57 2.65
N ASN A 36 -9.07 5.14 2.27
CA ASN A 36 -10.24 5.19 3.15
C ASN A 36 -10.07 4.31 4.41
N TYR A 37 -9.41 3.16 4.28
CA TYR A 37 -9.10 2.30 5.41
C TYR A 37 -8.09 2.98 6.35
N VAL A 38 -6.94 3.43 5.85
CA VAL A 38 -5.87 3.98 6.70
C VAL A 38 -6.22 5.34 7.30
N ALA A 39 -7.11 6.12 6.67
CA ALA A 39 -7.69 7.32 7.28
C ALA A 39 -8.46 7.01 8.58
N LYS A 40 -8.94 5.77 8.73
CA LYS A 40 -9.65 5.29 9.94
C LYS A 40 -8.76 4.42 10.83
N VAL A 41 -7.90 3.59 10.25
CA VAL A 41 -7.09 2.59 10.94
C VAL A 41 -5.62 2.82 10.64
N ASN A 42 -4.92 3.46 11.57
CA ASN A 42 -3.50 3.76 11.44
C ASN A 42 -2.80 3.65 12.80
N ALA A 43 -1.48 3.74 12.83
CA ALA A 43 -0.76 3.66 14.10
C ALA A 43 -0.95 4.91 14.97
N ALA A 44 -1.04 6.10 14.38
CA ALA A 44 -1.19 7.35 15.12
C ALA A 44 -2.47 7.40 15.97
N ASN A 45 -3.55 6.72 15.56
CA ASN A 45 -4.78 6.60 16.34
C ASN A 45 -4.92 5.26 17.10
N GLY A 46 -3.86 4.46 17.17
CA GLY A 46 -3.84 3.18 17.89
C GLY A 46 -4.54 2.02 17.16
N GLY A 47 -4.92 2.22 15.89
CA GLY A 47 -5.51 1.20 15.04
C GLY A 47 -4.52 0.15 14.55
N LEU A 48 -3.21 0.43 14.52
CA LEU A 48 -2.15 -0.51 14.14
C LEU A 48 -1.01 -0.51 15.15
N THR A 49 -0.53 -1.70 15.52
CA THR A 49 0.63 -1.90 16.40
C THR A 49 1.44 -3.12 15.96
N GLY A 50 2.75 -3.16 16.24
CA GLY A 50 3.65 -4.22 15.80
C GLY A 50 4.33 -3.93 14.46
N GLU A 51 4.64 -4.97 13.69
CA GLU A 51 5.43 -4.88 12.45
C GLU A 51 4.55 -4.78 11.18
N TYR A 52 3.58 -3.87 11.16
CA TYR A 52 2.57 -3.71 10.10
C TYR A 52 3.08 -3.07 8.79
N PHE A 53 4.35 -2.67 8.72
CA PHE A 53 4.92 -2.09 7.50
C PHE A 53 5.24 -3.15 6.46
N GLU A 54 4.97 -2.82 5.20
CA GLU A 54 5.47 -3.56 4.06
C GLU A 54 6.97 -3.31 3.89
N ARG A 55 7.81 -4.30 4.24
CA ARG A 55 9.25 -4.27 4.01
C ARG A 55 9.56 -4.84 2.63
N VAL A 56 10.01 -3.99 1.71
CA VAL A 56 10.38 -4.42 0.34
C VAL A 56 11.70 -5.17 0.36
N ASN A 57 11.61 -6.49 0.19
CA ASN A 57 12.77 -7.37 0.06
C ASN A 57 13.42 -7.20 -1.30
N ASP A 58 12.61 -7.23 -2.37
CA ASP A 58 13.09 -7.19 -3.75
C ASP A 58 12.06 -6.59 -4.72
N VAL A 59 12.50 -6.18 -5.91
CA VAL A 59 11.67 -5.70 -7.02
C VAL A 59 12.11 -6.44 -8.29
N PRO A 60 11.69 -7.70 -8.45
CA PRO A 60 12.25 -8.58 -9.48
C PRO A 60 11.73 -8.27 -10.89
N ASP A 61 10.59 -7.59 -11.03
CA ASP A 61 9.97 -7.38 -12.33
C ASP A 61 9.36 -5.97 -12.47
N LEU A 62 9.67 -5.35 -13.61
CA LEU A 62 9.10 -4.10 -14.10
C LEU A 62 8.84 -4.30 -15.60
N PHE A 63 7.59 -4.22 -16.02
CA PHE A 63 7.20 -4.43 -17.40
C PHE A 63 6.46 -3.22 -17.98
N ARG A 64 6.64 -2.99 -19.27
CA ARG A 64 5.87 -2.01 -20.04
C ARG A 64 4.75 -2.76 -20.75
N GLY A 65 3.50 -2.46 -20.40
CA GLY A 65 2.31 -2.99 -21.07
C GLY A 65 1.86 -2.11 -22.24
N GLU A 66 0.81 -2.54 -22.91
CA GLU A 66 0.19 -1.78 -24.00
C GLU A 66 -0.32 -0.41 -23.53
N GLY A 67 -0.29 0.58 -24.44
CA GLY A 67 -0.80 1.92 -24.18
C GLY A 67 0.04 2.73 -23.17
N GLY A 68 1.33 2.42 -23.00
CA GLY A 68 2.25 3.17 -22.14
C GLY A 68 2.10 2.89 -20.64
N ARG A 69 1.30 1.88 -20.26
CA ARG A 69 1.20 1.43 -18.87
C ARG A 69 2.50 0.77 -18.44
N VAL A 70 2.94 1.04 -17.21
CA VAL A 70 4.08 0.35 -16.61
C VAL A 70 3.59 -0.43 -15.40
N GLY A 71 3.84 -1.72 -15.37
CA GLY A 71 3.47 -2.59 -14.27
C GLY A 71 4.70 -3.19 -13.60
N GLY A 72 4.48 -3.84 -12.48
CA GLY A 72 5.48 -4.66 -11.81
C GLY A 72 5.06 -4.97 -10.39
N TYR A 73 5.95 -5.62 -9.65
CA TYR A 73 5.67 -5.95 -8.26
C TYR A 73 6.91 -5.89 -7.39
N ALA A 74 6.68 -5.64 -6.11
CA ALA A 74 7.65 -5.78 -5.04
C ALA A 74 7.35 -7.06 -4.25
N LEU A 75 8.40 -7.83 -3.94
CA LEU A 75 8.31 -8.87 -2.93
C LEU A 75 8.40 -8.20 -1.56
N VAL A 76 7.34 -8.30 -0.75
CA VAL A 76 7.27 -7.64 0.56
C VAL A 76 7.07 -8.66 1.68
N THR A 77 7.57 -8.32 2.86
CA THR A 77 7.22 -8.99 4.11
C THR A 77 6.51 -8.01 5.03
N ILE A 78 5.37 -8.44 5.56
CA ILE A 78 4.69 -7.76 6.66
C ILE A 78 4.91 -8.63 7.89
N GLY A 79 5.43 -8.07 8.97
CA GLY A 79 5.70 -8.81 10.20
C GLY A 79 4.42 -9.08 10.99
N ALA A 80 4.54 -9.62 12.20
CA ALA A 80 3.39 -9.83 13.05
C ALA A 80 2.86 -8.48 13.57
N TYR A 81 1.56 -8.25 13.44
CA TYR A 81 0.94 -6.99 13.85
C TYR A 81 -0.49 -7.20 14.34
N THR A 82 -1.00 -6.20 15.04
CA THR A 82 -2.38 -6.17 15.53
C THR A 82 -3.10 -4.97 14.92
N SER A 83 -4.33 -5.19 14.44
CA SER A 83 -5.22 -4.14 13.96
C SER A 83 -6.49 -4.00 14.80
N LYS A 84 -7.03 -2.78 14.87
CA LYS A 84 -8.32 -2.45 15.46
C LYS A 84 -9.05 -1.46 14.57
N ASP A 85 -10.26 -1.79 14.13
CA ASP A 85 -11.03 -0.92 13.24
C ASP A 85 -11.53 0.37 13.91
N THR A 86 -11.64 0.34 15.24
CA THR A 86 -11.90 1.51 16.10
C THR A 86 -11.11 1.36 17.40
N PRO A 87 -10.92 2.43 18.21
CA PRO A 87 -10.22 2.31 19.49
C PRO A 87 -10.80 1.26 20.45
N SER A 88 -12.11 1.02 20.39
CA SER A 88 -12.82 0.03 21.20
C SER A 88 -13.05 -1.32 20.51
N ALA A 89 -12.67 -1.47 19.24
CA ALA A 89 -12.82 -2.73 18.53
C ALA A 89 -11.91 -3.82 19.12
N LYS A 90 -12.39 -5.08 19.06
CA LYS A 90 -11.57 -6.23 19.43
C LYS A 90 -10.34 -6.29 18.50
N PRO A 91 -9.12 -6.37 19.04
CA PRO A 91 -7.93 -6.48 18.21
C PRO A 91 -7.92 -7.79 17.43
N VAL A 92 -7.47 -7.71 16.18
CA VAL A 92 -7.17 -8.84 15.30
C VAL A 92 -5.67 -8.94 15.15
N THR A 93 -5.12 -10.11 15.44
CA THR A 93 -3.69 -10.37 15.29
C THR A 93 -3.42 -11.07 13.97
N SER A 94 -2.47 -10.52 13.22
CA SER A 94 -1.93 -11.09 11.98
C SER A 94 -0.54 -11.64 12.25
N THR A 95 -0.25 -12.84 11.73
CA THR A 95 1.09 -13.42 11.74
C THR A 95 1.94 -12.81 10.62
N ALA A 96 3.26 -12.92 10.74
CA ALA A 96 4.16 -12.48 9.68
C ALA A 96 3.90 -13.26 8.37
N GLN A 97 3.81 -12.55 7.25
CA GLN A 97 3.51 -13.15 5.95
C GLN A 97 4.25 -12.43 4.81
N LYS A 98 4.55 -13.19 3.75
CA LYS A 98 5.15 -12.69 2.51
C LYS A 98 4.07 -12.45 1.46
N TYR A 99 4.24 -11.38 0.70
CA TYR A 99 3.29 -10.99 -0.36
C TYR A 99 4.01 -10.48 -1.60
N LYS A 100 3.29 -10.49 -2.73
CA LYS A 100 3.57 -9.65 -3.89
C LYS A 100 2.71 -8.40 -3.78
N ARG A 101 3.36 -7.24 -3.73
CA ARG A 101 2.72 -5.93 -3.84
C ARG A 101 2.81 -5.47 -5.28
N GLU A 102 1.72 -5.51 -6.01
CA GLU A 102 1.69 -5.17 -7.43
C GLU A 102 1.18 -3.75 -7.63
N PHE A 103 1.76 -3.06 -8.60
CA PHE A 103 1.29 -1.76 -9.05
C PHE A 103 1.19 -1.72 -10.57
N THR A 104 0.15 -1.06 -11.06
CA THR A 104 0.08 -0.57 -12.44
C THR A 104 0.17 0.95 -12.39
N LEU A 105 1.06 1.51 -13.18
CA LEU A 105 1.33 2.93 -13.32
C LEU A 105 0.93 3.40 -14.71
N ILE A 106 0.43 4.62 -14.79
CA ILE A 106 0.21 5.34 -16.03
C ILE A 106 1.05 6.62 -16.02
N ASP A 107 1.48 7.04 -17.19
CA ASP A 107 2.04 8.38 -17.36
C ASP A 107 0.90 9.40 -17.39
N GLN A 108 0.98 10.39 -16.52
CA GLN A 108 0.13 11.57 -16.53
C GLN A 108 1.03 12.80 -16.54
N GLN A 109 1.22 13.38 -17.72
CA GLN A 109 1.99 14.61 -17.92
C GLN A 109 3.45 14.49 -17.42
N GLY A 110 4.11 13.34 -17.66
CA GLY A 110 5.48 13.08 -17.26
C GLY A 110 5.64 12.54 -15.84
N SER A 111 4.53 12.27 -15.14
CA SER A 111 4.51 11.70 -13.79
C SER A 111 3.90 10.30 -13.78
N TRP A 112 4.56 9.37 -13.09
CA TRP A 112 4.04 8.01 -12.90
C TRP A 112 3.01 7.96 -11.77
N THR A 113 1.76 7.73 -12.15
CA THR A 113 0.61 7.71 -11.22
C THR A 113 0.07 6.29 -11.07
N MET A 114 -0.24 5.86 -9.84
CA MET A 114 -0.85 4.56 -9.57
C MET A 114 -2.25 4.45 -10.18
N ALA A 115 -2.42 3.56 -11.15
CA ALA A 115 -3.69 3.22 -11.78
C ALA A 115 -4.34 1.96 -11.18
N ALA A 116 -3.53 1.04 -10.65
CA ALA A 116 -4.01 -0.13 -9.93
C ALA A 116 -3.00 -0.57 -8.86
N MET A 117 -3.50 -1.29 -7.86
CA MET A 117 -2.73 -1.85 -6.74
C MET A 117 -3.37 -3.15 -6.27
N SER A 118 -2.55 -4.15 -5.94
CA SER A 118 -2.99 -5.40 -5.31
C SER A 118 -1.96 -5.88 -4.27
N LEU A 119 -2.41 -6.67 -3.29
CA LEU A 119 -1.55 -7.43 -2.37
C LEU A 119 -1.93 -8.90 -2.51
N VAL A 120 -0.99 -9.74 -2.94
CA VAL A 120 -1.23 -11.16 -3.21
C VAL A 120 -0.34 -11.99 -2.30
N ALA A 121 -0.92 -12.92 -1.54
CA ALA A 121 -0.16 -13.83 -0.71
C ALA A 121 0.77 -14.70 -1.57
N GLN A 122 2.00 -14.92 -1.10
CA GLN A 122 2.93 -15.88 -1.70
C GLN A 122 2.73 -17.28 -1.15
#